data_AF-A0A1V3IQV1-F1
#
_entry.id   AF-A0A1V3IQV1-F1
#
_cell.length_a   1.000
_cell.length_b   1.000
_cell.length_c   1.000
_cell.angle_alpha   90.00
_cell.angle_beta   90.00
_cell.angle_gamma   90.00
#
_symmetry.space_group_name_H-M   'P 1'
#
loop_
_entity.id
_entity.type
_entity.pdbx_description
1 polymer ?
#
loop_
_entity_poly.entity_id
_entity_poly.type
_entity_poly.pdbx_seq_one_letter_code
_entity_poly.pdbx_strand_id
1 'polypeptide(L)'
;MPYPLAAIPDGCLAMNGQRFDKNRYPKLAQKYPEGTLPDLRGEFIRGWDNERGVDSERGLLSAQGDTIRNMTGFFNGSLHKHYSDGFTKGVPNKVYLDGVFGLNPNNHNIALSTVNITTVKDYADGINFDASRVVPTASENRPRNIAFHYICLAA
;
A
#
# COMPACT_ATOMS: atom_id res chain seq x y z
N MET A 1 -20.44 4.13 14.66
CA MET A 1 -20.43 5.61 14.60
C MET A 1 -19.10 6.08 15.16
N PRO A 2 -18.42 7.05 14.53
CA PRO A 2 -17.21 7.65 15.11
C PRO A 2 -17.58 8.45 16.37
N TYR A 3 -16.80 8.29 17.44
CA TYR A 3 -17.01 8.96 18.72
C TYR A 3 -15.69 9.51 19.29
N PRO A 4 -15.63 10.79 19.69
CA PRO A 4 -14.37 11.50 19.95
C PRO A 4 -13.77 11.29 21.34
N LEU A 5 -14.52 10.76 22.31
CA LEU A 5 -14.07 10.63 23.69
C LEU A 5 -13.68 9.18 24.02
N ALA A 6 -12.72 9.02 24.93
CA ALA A 6 -12.28 7.71 25.40
C ALA A 6 -13.37 6.99 26.22
N ALA A 7 -14.15 7.74 27.01
CA ALA A 7 -15.25 7.18 27.81
C ALA A 7 -16.49 6.97 26.93
N ILE A 8 -16.87 5.70 26.75
CA ILE A 8 -18.05 5.31 25.96
C ILE A 8 -19.31 5.74 26.72
N PRO A 9 -20.25 6.45 26.07
CA PRO A 9 -21.45 6.93 26.73
C PRO A 9 -22.40 5.79 27.07
N ASP A 10 -23.23 5.99 28.09
CA ASP A 10 -24.25 5.03 28.49
C ASP A 10 -25.16 4.65 27.31
N GLY A 11 -25.55 3.38 27.25
CA GLY A 11 -26.36 2.85 26.15
C GLY A 11 -25.58 2.60 24.85
N CYS A 12 -24.26 2.81 24.84
CA CYS A 12 -23.39 2.46 23.71
C CYS A 12 -22.36 1.38 24.07
N LEU A 13 -21.84 0.70 23.05
CA LEU A 13 -20.70 -0.20 23.15
C LEU A 13 -19.65 0.18 22.10
N ALA A 14 -18.37 0.07 22.45
CA ALA A 14 -17.28 0.16 21.48
C ALA A 14 -17.27 -1.08 20.55
N MET A 15 -16.78 -0.93 19.33
CA MET A 15 -16.63 -2.02 18.37
C MET A 15 -15.19 -2.57 18.43
N ASN A 16 -14.84 -3.25 19.53
CA ASN A 16 -13.48 -3.72 19.81
C ASN A 16 -13.36 -5.26 19.80
N GLY A 17 -14.24 -5.96 19.08
CA GLY A 17 -14.19 -7.43 19.01
C GLY A 17 -14.80 -8.16 20.21
N GLN A 18 -15.33 -7.44 21.21
CA GLN A 18 -15.79 -8.06 22.44
C GLN A 18 -17.16 -8.74 22.30
N ARG A 19 -17.41 -9.72 23.18
CA ARG A 19 -18.74 -10.31 23.37
C ARG A 19 -19.67 -9.36 24.12
N PHE A 20 -20.97 -9.49 23.89
CA PHE A 20 -22.02 -8.79 24.63
C PHE A 20 -23.13 -9.75 25.09
N ASP A 21 -23.84 -9.35 26.13
CA ASP A 21 -24.99 -10.10 26.64
C ASP A 21 -26.22 -9.84 25.75
N LYS A 22 -26.63 -10.89 25.04
CA LYS A 22 -27.80 -10.88 24.14
C LYS A 22 -29.13 -10.68 24.87
N ASN A 23 -29.23 -11.11 26.12
CA ASN A 23 -30.45 -10.93 26.92
C ASN A 23 -30.58 -9.48 27.39
N ARG A 24 -29.45 -8.85 27.73
CA ARG A 24 -29.40 -7.43 28.08
C ARG A 24 -29.62 -6.52 26.86
N TYR A 25 -29.13 -6.92 25.69
CA TYR A 25 -29.17 -6.12 24.45
C TYR A 25 -29.86 -6.86 23.30
N PRO A 26 -31.18 -7.13 23.38
CA PRO A 26 -31.88 -7.97 22.41
C PRO A 26 -31.93 -7.36 21.00
N LYS A 27 -32.02 -6.03 20.89
CA LYS A 27 -31.98 -5.34 19.58
C LYS A 27 -30.59 -5.40 18.94
N LEU A 28 -29.53 -5.36 19.75
CA LEU A 28 -28.17 -5.54 19.24
C LEU A 28 -27.94 -6.99 18.80
N ALA A 29 -28.52 -7.96 19.52
CA ALA A 29 -28.49 -9.38 19.15
C ALA A 29 -29.19 -9.67 17.81
N GLN A 30 -30.17 -8.87 17.39
CA GLN A 30 -30.75 -8.98 16.04
C GLN A 30 -29.77 -8.58 14.95
N LYS A 31 -28.85 -7.64 15.23
CA LYS A 31 -27.82 -7.17 14.29
C LYS A 31 -26.57 -8.05 14.31
N TYR A 32 -26.22 -8.57 15.48
CA TYR A 32 -25.04 -9.43 15.71
C TYR A 32 -25.47 -10.72 16.44
N PRO A 33 -26.02 -11.72 15.72
CA PRO A 33 -26.61 -12.92 16.32
C PRO A 33 -25.64 -13.76 17.15
N GLU A 34 -24.35 -13.72 16.79
CA GLU A 34 -23.26 -14.41 17.50
C GLU A 34 -22.91 -13.79 18.85
N GLY A 35 -23.54 -12.66 19.22
CA GLY A 35 -23.26 -11.99 20.49
C GLY A 35 -21.84 -11.39 20.57
N THR A 36 -21.22 -11.15 19.41
CA THR A 36 -19.86 -10.61 19.30
C THR A 36 -19.86 -9.44 18.33
N LEU A 37 -19.22 -8.33 18.71
CA LEU A 37 -19.07 -7.17 17.84
C LEU A 37 -17.81 -7.34 16.95
N PRO A 38 -17.77 -6.72 15.77
CA PRO A 38 -16.54 -6.62 15.00
C PRO A 38 -15.48 -5.81 15.77
N ASP A 39 -14.21 -6.08 15.50
CA ASP A 39 -13.10 -5.21 15.91
C ASP A 39 -12.81 -4.24 14.77
N LEU A 40 -13.09 -2.96 14.98
CA LEU A 40 -12.92 -1.91 13.99
C LEU A 40 -11.73 -0.99 14.31
N ARG A 41 -10.89 -1.36 15.27
CA ARG A 41 -9.71 -0.58 15.62
C ARG A 41 -8.69 -0.65 14.49
N GLY A 42 -8.36 0.51 13.90
CA GLY A 42 -7.44 0.60 12.75
C GLY A 42 -8.11 0.39 11.40
N GLU A 43 -9.41 0.05 11.36
CA GLU A 43 -10.13 -0.25 10.13
C GLU A 43 -10.80 1.00 9.54
N PHE A 44 -10.83 1.08 8.21
CA PHE A 44 -11.69 2.02 7.49
C PHE A 44 -13.01 1.34 7.12
N ILE A 45 -14.14 1.95 7.51
CA ILE A 45 -15.46 1.46 7.08
C ILE A 45 -15.76 1.96 5.67
N ARG A 46 -16.06 1.03 4.77
CA ARG A 46 -16.57 1.31 3.41
C ARG A 46 -18.04 0.93 3.28
N GLY A 47 -18.73 1.56 2.33
CA GLY A 47 -20.08 1.14 1.94
C GLY A 47 -20.06 -0.28 1.35
N TRP A 48 -21.06 -1.08 1.72
CA TRP A 48 -21.30 -2.37 1.09
C TRP A 48 -21.82 -2.17 -0.33
N ASP A 49 -21.31 -2.96 -1.28
CA ASP A 49 -21.65 -2.80 -2.70
C ASP A 49 -23.14 -2.96 -2.96
N ASN A 50 -23.79 -3.91 -2.26
CA ASN A 50 -25.23 -4.17 -2.32
C ASN A 50 -25.77 -4.14 -3.76
N GLU A 51 -25.12 -4.94 -4.62
CA GLU A 51 -25.47 -5.14 -6.04
C GLU A 51 -25.23 -3.95 -6.97
N ARG A 52 -24.44 -2.95 -6.55
CA ARG A 52 -24.02 -1.84 -7.41
C ARG A 52 -23.01 -2.27 -8.49
N GLY A 53 -22.23 -3.31 -8.25
CA GLY A 53 -21.27 -3.87 -9.21
C GLY A 53 -19.84 -3.30 -9.13
N VAL A 54 -19.51 -2.53 -8.10
CA VAL A 54 -18.19 -1.90 -7.93
C VAL A 54 -17.25 -2.74 -7.04
N ASP A 55 -17.80 -3.46 -6.08
CA ASP A 55 -17.07 -4.39 -5.19
C ASP A 55 -17.92 -5.66 -4.94
N SER A 56 -18.35 -6.29 -6.04
CA SER A 56 -19.33 -7.38 -6.05
C SER A 56 -18.90 -8.63 -5.28
N GLU A 57 -17.60 -8.85 -5.12
CA GLU A 57 -17.04 -10.01 -4.40
C GLU A 57 -16.96 -9.79 -2.88
N ARG A 58 -17.34 -8.61 -2.37
CA ARG A 58 -17.21 -8.25 -0.96
C ARG A 58 -18.44 -8.65 -0.15
N GLY A 59 -18.24 -9.54 0.82
CA GLY A 59 -19.24 -9.86 1.84
C GLY A 59 -19.35 -8.77 2.93
N LEU A 60 -20.53 -8.64 3.55
CA LEU A 60 -20.71 -7.81 4.74
C LEU A 60 -19.74 -8.23 5.85
N LEU A 61 -19.17 -7.23 6.53
CA LEU A 61 -18.22 -7.40 7.65
C LEU A 61 -16.90 -8.13 7.29
N SER A 62 -16.60 -8.33 6.00
CA SER A 62 -15.31 -8.88 5.58
C SER A 62 -14.20 -7.85 5.68
N ALA A 63 -13.02 -8.28 6.15
CA ALA A 63 -11.82 -7.43 6.20
C ALA A 63 -11.14 -7.38 4.83
N GLN A 64 -10.49 -6.25 4.53
CA GLN A 64 -9.69 -6.06 3.33
C GLN A 64 -8.42 -5.31 3.71
N GLY A 65 -7.26 -5.87 3.34
CA GLY A 65 -5.98 -5.20 3.53
C GLY A 65 -5.80 -3.98 2.61
N ASP A 66 -4.87 -3.12 2.96
CA ASP A 66 -4.50 -1.98 2.13
C ASP A 66 -3.90 -2.46 0.79
N THR A 67 -4.23 -1.75 -0.28
CA THR A 67 -3.69 -2.02 -1.61
C THR A 67 -3.50 -0.71 -2.37
N ILE A 68 -2.54 -0.70 -3.29
CA ILE A 68 -2.40 0.34 -4.30
C ILE A 68 -2.93 -0.19 -5.64
N ARG A 69 -3.36 0.73 -6.51
CA ARG A 69 -3.69 0.35 -7.90
C ARG A 69 -2.42 -0.12 -8.60
N ASN A 70 -2.61 -0.97 -9.62
CA ASN A 70 -1.50 -1.40 -10.46
C ASN A 70 -0.73 -0.18 -11.00
N MET A 71 0.58 -0.20 -10.85
CA MET A 71 1.48 0.83 -11.39
C MET A 71 2.32 0.18 -12.47
N THR A 72 2.31 0.76 -13.66
CA THR A 72 3.13 0.30 -14.78
C THR A 72 4.07 1.41 -15.20
N GLY A 73 5.24 1.02 -15.71
CA GLY A 73 6.25 1.92 -16.22
C GLY A 73 7.33 1.12 -16.93
N PHE A 74 8.03 1.77 -17.84
CA PHE A 74 9.23 1.21 -18.46
C PHE A 74 10.32 2.28 -18.43
N PHE A 75 11.56 1.85 -18.26
CA PHE A 75 12.72 2.68 -18.53
C PHE A 75 13.50 2.00 -19.64
N ASN A 76 14.00 2.80 -20.59
CA ASN A 76 14.94 2.32 -21.57
C ASN A 76 16.33 2.37 -20.93
N GLY A 77 16.94 1.21 -20.68
CA GLY A 77 18.32 1.14 -20.23
C GLY A 77 19.22 1.85 -21.26
N SER A 78 20.05 2.79 -20.81
CA SER A 78 21.13 3.31 -21.65
C SER A 78 22.25 2.27 -21.67
N LEU A 79 22.77 1.94 -22.86
CA LEU A 79 23.94 1.07 -22.98
C LEU A 79 25.20 1.91 -22.76
N HIS A 80 26.08 1.45 -21.87
CA HIS A 80 27.37 2.10 -21.60
C HIS A 80 28.48 1.23 -22.16
N LYS A 81 29.29 1.77 -23.09
CA LYS A 81 30.53 1.12 -23.52
C LYS A 81 31.64 1.42 -22.52
N HIS A 82 32.12 0.41 -21.81
CA HIS A 82 33.35 0.54 -21.04
C HIS A 82 34.55 0.16 -21.93
N TYR A 83 35.37 1.14 -22.30
CA TYR A 83 36.66 0.90 -22.96
C TYR A 83 37.67 0.38 -21.93
N SER A 84 38.44 -0.64 -22.31
CA SER A 84 39.40 -1.36 -21.46
C SER A 84 40.73 -0.63 -21.23
N ASP A 85 40.91 0.58 -21.78
CA ASP A 85 42.15 1.36 -21.72
C ASP A 85 42.19 2.42 -20.60
N GLY A 86 41.18 2.45 -19.73
CA GLY A 86 41.11 3.38 -18.61
C GLY A 86 40.80 4.82 -19.01
N PHE A 87 40.43 5.09 -20.27
CA PHE A 87 40.10 6.43 -20.75
C PHE A 87 38.59 6.58 -21.00
N THR A 88 37.83 6.90 -19.96
CA THR A 88 36.41 7.31 -20.08
C THR A 88 36.32 8.76 -20.59
N LYS A 89 36.69 9.02 -21.85
CA LYS A 89 36.34 10.28 -22.52
C LYS A 89 35.56 9.99 -23.79
N GLY A 90 34.30 10.42 -23.84
CA GLY A 90 33.72 10.66 -25.17
C GLY A 90 32.23 10.88 -25.29
N VAL A 91 31.38 10.26 -24.46
CA VAL A 91 29.94 10.60 -24.48
C VAL A 91 29.38 10.44 -23.06
N PRO A 92 29.21 11.51 -22.28
CA PRO A 92 28.36 11.44 -21.11
C PRO A 92 26.92 11.35 -21.64
N ASN A 93 26.45 10.15 -21.97
CA ASN A 93 25.00 9.92 -22.02
C ASN A 93 24.52 9.97 -20.57
N LYS A 94 24.31 11.19 -20.11
CA LYS A 94 23.74 11.52 -18.81
C LYS A 94 22.36 10.85 -18.78
N VAL A 95 22.23 9.77 -18.04
CA VAL A 95 20.93 9.17 -17.76
C VAL A 95 20.16 10.21 -16.94
N TYR A 96 19.23 10.91 -17.58
CA TYR A 96 18.37 11.87 -16.91
C TYR A 96 17.31 11.08 -16.14
N LEU A 97 17.60 10.82 -14.87
CA LEU A 97 16.66 10.25 -13.93
C LEU A 97 16.06 11.37 -13.10
N ASP A 98 14.74 11.37 -13.01
CA ASP A 98 13.97 12.35 -12.25
C ASP A 98 12.84 11.63 -11.49
N GLY A 99 12.32 12.30 -10.48
CA GLY A 99 11.26 11.80 -9.63
C GLY A 99 11.66 10.53 -8.86
N VAL A 100 10.86 9.47 -9.02
CA VAL A 100 11.00 8.19 -8.30
C VAL A 100 12.20 7.35 -8.75
N PHE A 101 12.83 7.67 -9.87
CA PHE A 101 13.92 6.86 -10.42
C PHE A 101 15.29 7.41 -10.00
N GLY A 102 16.19 6.51 -9.62
CA GLY A 102 17.57 6.82 -9.26
C GLY A 102 18.55 5.78 -9.81
N LEU A 103 19.84 6.14 -9.80
CA LEU A 103 20.90 5.17 -10.05
C LEU A 103 21.09 4.34 -8.77
N ASN A 104 21.23 3.03 -8.91
CA ASN A 104 21.67 2.14 -7.85
C ASN A 104 23.19 2.01 -7.89
N PRO A 105 23.95 2.70 -7.02
CA PRO A 105 25.42 2.71 -7.05
C PRO A 105 26.03 1.35 -6.65
N ASN A 106 25.21 0.40 -6.18
CA ASN A 106 25.66 -0.92 -5.78
C ASN A 106 25.40 -1.98 -6.85
N ASN A 107 24.78 -1.62 -7.98
CA ASN A 107 24.36 -2.57 -9.00
C ASN A 107 24.73 -2.12 -10.43
N HIS A 108 26.04 -2.06 -10.70
CA HIS A 108 26.61 -1.66 -12.00
C HIS A 108 26.88 -2.82 -12.97
N ASN A 109 26.41 -4.04 -12.66
CA ASN A 109 26.88 -5.26 -13.33
C ASN A 109 25.76 -6.06 -14.01
N ILE A 110 24.79 -5.40 -14.65
CA ILE A 110 23.88 -6.13 -15.55
C ILE A 110 24.62 -6.35 -16.88
N ALA A 111 25.31 -7.49 -17.00
CA ALA A 111 25.94 -7.91 -18.24
C ALA A 111 24.85 -8.30 -19.24
N LEU A 112 24.69 -7.52 -20.31
CA LEU A 112 23.73 -7.83 -21.38
C LEU A 112 24.35 -8.86 -22.34
N SER A 113 23.94 -10.12 -22.20
CA SER A 113 24.35 -11.19 -23.11
C SER A 113 23.50 -11.18 -24.38
N THR A 114 23.80 -10.29 -25.33
CA THR A 114 23.39 -10.51 -26.71
C THR A 114 24.36 -9.86 -27.70
N VAL A 115 24.80 -10.69 -28.66
CA VAL A 115 25.69 -10.42 -29.81
C VAL A 115 27.18 -10.64 -29.53
N ASN A 116 27.82 -11.41 -30.42
CA ASN A 116 29.26 -11.69 -30.49
C ASN A 116 30.08 -10.40 -30.58
N ILE A 117 30.31 -9.74 -29.45
CA ILE A 117 31.19 -8.58 -29.34
C ILE A 117 32.52 -9.07 -28.79
N THR A 118 33.52 -9.17 -29.66
CA THR A 118 34.86 -9.67 -29.33
C THR A 118 35.75 -8.68 -28.58
N THR A 119 35.29 -7.44 -28.28
CA THR A 119 36.18 -6.42 -27.67
C THR A 119 35.52 -5.34 -26.78
N VAL A 120 34.23 -5.44 -26.42
CA VAL A 120 33.55 -4.44 -25.56
C VAL A 120 32.69 -5.16 -24.52
N LYS A 121 32.85 -4.81 -23.24
CA LYS A 121 31.90 -5.19 -22.19
C LYS A 121 30.87 -4.07 -22.10
N ASP A 122 29.65 -4.35 -22.54
CA ASP A 122 28.52 -3.44 -22.34
C ASP A 122 27.97 -3.65 -20.92
N TYR A 123 27.92 -2.57 -20.15
CA TYR A 123 27.31 -2.55 -18.82
C TYR A 123 26.02 -1.72 -18.88
N ALA A 124 25.02 -2.14 -18.13
CA ALA A 124 23.85 -1.32 -17.84
C ALA A 124 23.85 -0.92 -16.36
N ASP A 125 23.61 0.36 -16.09
CA ASP A 125 23.40 0.86 -14.74
C ASP A 125 22.08 0.31 -14.17
N GLY A 126 22.12 -0.22 -12.96
CA GLY A 126 20.91 -0.57 -12.23
C GLY A 126 20.12 0.69 -11.89
N ILE A 127 18.85 0.75 -12.29
CA ILE A 127 17.93 1.82 -11.93
C ILE A 127 17.04 1.32 -10.77
N ASN A 128 16.93 2.10 -9.69
CA ASN A 128 16.01 1.82 -8.61
C ASN A 128 14.73 2.67 -8.72
N PHE A 129 13.61 2.09 -8.29
CA PHE A 129 12.38 2.83 -8.02
C PHE A 129 12.31 3.09 -6.51
N ASP A 130 12.19 4.35 -6.15
CA ASP A 130 12.01 4.81 -4.77
C ASP A 130 10.98 5.94 -4.72
N ALA A 131 9.76 5.59 -4.30
CA ALA A 131 8.66 6.54 -4.17
C ALA A 131 8.95 7.64 -3.13
N SER A 132 9.78 7.36 -2.11
CA SER A 132 10.05 8.32 -1.03
C SER A 132 10.72 9.61 -1.50
N ARG A 133 11.29 9.59 -2.71
CA ARG A 133 11.92 10.75 -3.35
C ARG A 133 10.95 11.87 -3.74
N VAL A 134 9.65 11.54 -3.92
CA VAL A 134 8.64 12.51 -4.39
C VAL A 134 7.35 12.48 -3.59
N VAL A 135 7.08 11.42 -2.83
CA VAL A 135 5.89 11.30 -1.99
C VAL A 135 6.24 10.71 -0.61
N PRO A 136 5.49 11.04 0.45
CA PRO A 136 5.62 10.36 1.73
C PRO A 136 5.30 8.86 1.60
N THR A 137 6.10 8.03 2.24
CA THR A 137 5.91 6.58 2.28
C THR A 137 5.80 6.08 3.72
N ALA A 138 5.11 4.96 3.92
CA ALA A 138 4.96 4.27 5.19
C ALA A 138 4.83 2.76 4.93
N SER A 139 4.80 1.95 6.00
CA SER A 139 4.58 0.50 5.90
C SER A 139 3.16 0.12 5.45
N GLU A 140 2.21 1.06 5.45
CA GLU A 140 0.80 0.89 5.09
C GLU A 140 0.36 2.07 4.20
N ASN A 141 -0.40 1.78 3.15
CA ASN A 141 -1.04 2.79 2.32
C ASN A 141 -2.30 3.33 2.99
N ARG A 142 -2.23 4.55 3.53
CA ARG A 142 -3.38 5.20 4.16
C ARG A 142 -3.44 6.70 3.83
N PRO A 143 -4.65 7.25 3.58
CA PRO A 143 -4.82 8.69 3.57
C PRO A 143 -4.59 9.26 4.98
N ARG A 144 -4.36 10.58 5.06
CA ARG A 144 -4.38 11.29 6.34
C ARG A 144 -5.72 11.03 7.03
N ASN A 145 -5.66 10.63 8.30
CA ASN A 145 -6.83 10.26 9.08
C ASN A 145 -6.70 10.75 10.52
N ILE A 146 -7.83 10.77 11.24
CA ILE A 146 -7.92 11.05 12.68
C ILE A 146 -8.58 9.84 13.33
N ALA A 147 -8.04 9.37 14.44
CA ALA A 147 -8.56 8.22 15.15
C ALA A 147 -9.77 8.60 16.02
N PHE A 148 -10.86 7.85 15.88
CA PHE A 148 -12.06 7.93 16.71
C PHE A 148 -12.40 6.52 17.21
N HIS A 149 -13.15 6.42 18.31
CA HIS A 149 -13.80 5.16 18.62
C HIS A 149 -14.88 4.87 17.59
N TYR A 150 -15.01 3.61 17.17
CA TYR A 150 -16.25 3.14 16.60
C TYR A 150 -17.15 2.61 17.71
N ILE A 151 -18.34 3.19 17.84
CA ILE A 151 -19.36 2.74 18.80
C ILE A 151 -20.67 2.36 18.10
N CYS A 152 -21.48 1.52 18.74
CA CYS A 152 -22.88 1.28 18.39
C CYS A 152 -23.80 1.58 19.57
N LEU A 153 -25.06 1.85 19.26
CA LEU A 153 -26.13 1.84 20.23
C LEU A 153 -26.42 0.40 20.66
N ALA A 154 -26.55 0.18 21.96
CA ALA A 154 -26.80 -1.13 22.57
C ALA A 154 -28.24 -1.30 23.10
N ALA A 155 -29.02 -0.21 23.21
CA ALA A 155 -30.40 -0.21 23.70
C ALA A 155 -31.46 -0.72 22.69
#